data_AF-A0A9P8EYX4-F1
#
_entry.id   AF-A0A9P8EYX4-F1
#
_cell.length_a   1.000
_cell.length_b   1.000
_cell.length_c   1.000
_cell.angle_alpha   90.00
_cell.angle_beta   90.00
_cell.angle_gamma   90.00
#
_symmetry.space_group_name_H-M   'P 1'
#
loop_
_entity.id
_entity.type
_entity.pdbx_description
1 polymer ?
#
loop_
_entity_poly.entity_id
_entity_poly.type
_entity_poly.pdbx_seq_one_letter_code
_entity_poly.pdbx_strand_id
1 'polypeptide(L)'
;AIGEAALSGIPIVATEVGATALVLTDPDDPTRRYGEVVPPNDPEALARAQLSILSMLGPWAEYTTDKIKPTPLPDSFRPEDVAWILARMYEKADDRRALGLRLRDVVLRSFHGQRYLREHEQMYWIQRFWSETRRSAQKLSRHPPANAAFGESNIFEYDDAGDTGEDAKARWQDFQLD
;
A
#
# COMPACT_ATOMS: atom_id res chain seq x y z
N ALA A 1 1.99 9.08 12.49
CA ALA A 1 2.77 10.09 11.74
C ALA A 1 2.50 10.04 10.23
N ILE A 2 3.10 9.14 9.43
CA ILE A 2 3.00 9.24 7.95
C ILE A 2 1.58 8.99 7.40
N GLY A 3 0.83 8.05 7.99
CA GLY A 3 -0.57 7.84 7.62
C GLY A 3 -1.45 9.06 7.92
N GLU A 4 -1.22 9.74 9.04
CA GLU A 4 -1.96 10.97 9.40
C GLU A 4 -1.61 12.12 8.47
N ALA A 5 -0.33 12.26 8.12
CA ALA A 5 0.11 13.23 7.12
C ALA A 5 -0.57 12.95 5.77
N ALA A 6 -0.65 11.70 5.34
CA ALA A 6 -1.31 11.33 4.09
C ALA A 6 -2.82 11.62 4.16
N LEU A 7 -3.47 11.37 5.30
CA LEU A 7 -4.89 11.69 5.51
C LEU A 7 -5.19 13.18 5.45
N SER A 8 -4.22 14.05 5.75
CA SER A 8 -4.37 15.50 5.60
C SER A 8 -4.39 15.96 4.13
N GLY A 9 -4.05 15.07 3.19
CA GLY A 9 -4.07 15.38 1.76
C GLY A 9 -2.91 16.24 1.28
N ILE A 10 -1.80 16.27 2.02
CA ILE A 10 -0.57 16.95 1.61
C ILE A 10 0.35 15.99 0.83
N PRO A 11 1.11 16.49 -0.16
CA PRO A 11 2.14 15.68 -0.80
C PRO A 11 3.25 15.33 0.19
N ILE A 12 3.77 14.10 0.11
CA ILE A 12 4.76 13.57 1.06
C ILE A 12 6.04 13.20 0.33
N VAL A 13 7.15 13.62 0.92
CA VAL A 13 8.49 13.11 0.65
C VAL A 13 9.00 12.51 1.96
N ALA A 14 9.44 11.26 1.92
CA ALA A 14 9.92 10.58 3.12
C ALA A 14 11.08 9.65 2.82
N THR A 15 11.85 9.33 3.85
CA THR A 15 12.91 8.33 3.72
C THR A 15 12.34 6.92 3.77
N GLU A 16 13.04 5.97 3.15
CA GLU A 16 12.68 4.56 3.13
C GLU A 16 12.97 3.90 4.49
N VAL A 17 12.15 4.20 5.49
CA VAL A 17 12.23 3.62 6.83
C VAL A 17 10.89 3.00 7.20
N GLY A 18 10.93 1.76 7.68
CA GLY A 18 9.74 1.03 8.13
C GLY A 18 8.73 0.78 7.00
N ALA A 19 7.47 1.07 7.25
CA ALA A 19 6.36 0.84 6.31
C ALA A 19 6.10 2.03 5.36
N THR A 20 6.98 3.01 5.28
CA THR A 20 6.77 4.26 4.52
C THR A 20 6.44 4.00 3.05
N ALA A 21 7.18 3.13 2.37
CA ALA A 21 6.90 2.79 0.98
C ALA A 21 5.52 2.13 0.80
N LEU A 22 5.10 1.28 1.75
CA LEU A 22 3.79 0.62 1.72
C LEU A 22 2.63 1.61 1.86
N VAL A 23 2.83 2.70 2.63
CA VAL A 23 1.79 3.72 2.82
C VAL A 23 1.56 4.55 1.56
N LEU A 24 2.61 4.81 0.79
CA LEU A 24 2.57 5.68 -0.40
C LEU A 24 2.23 4.93 -1.70
N THR A 25 2.24 3.60 -1.66
CA THR A 25 1.99 2.74 -2.83
C THR A 25 0.50 2.41 -2.95
N ASP A 26 -0.01 2.37 -4.18
CA ASP A 26 -1.38 1.95 -4.45
C ASP A 26 -1.56 0.46 -4.07
N PRO A 27 -2.56 0.08 -3.24
CA PRO A 27 -2.79 -1.33 -2.91
C PRO A 27 -3.14 -2.19 -4.13
N ASP A 28 -3.72 -1.60 -5.18
CA ASP A 28 -4.16 -2.33 -6.37
C ASP A 28 -3.06 -2.38 -7.45
N ASP A 29 -2.16 -1.39 -7.47
CA ASP A 29 -1.04 -1.30 -8.42
C ASP A 29 0.27 -0.97 -7.68
N PRO A 30 1.09 -1.99 -7.36
CA PRO A 30 2.32 -1.80 -6.60
C PRO A 30 3.39 -0.99 -7.35
N THR A 31 3.19 -0.73 -8.64
CA THR A 31 4.09 0.10 -9.45
C THR A 31 3.82 1.59 -9.28
N ARG A 32 2.63 1.97 -8.77
CA ARG A 32 2.22 3.37 -8.60
C ARG A 32 2.43 3.85 -7.17
N ARG A 33 3.01 5.03 -7.06
CA ARG A 33 3.23 5.72 -5.79
C ARG A 33 2.79 7.17 -5.90
N TYR A 34 2.15 7.67 -4.84
CA TYR A 34 1.66 9.05 -4.77
C TYR A 34 2.49 9.91 -3.80
N GLY A 35 3.74 9.52 -3.58
CA GLY A 35 4.74 10.27 -2.82
C GLY A 35 6.15 9.74 -3.11
N GLU A 36 7.16 10.55 -2.81
CA GLU A 36 8.56 10.24 -3.11
C GLU A 36 9.22 9.55 -1.92
N VAL A 37 9.95 8.48 -2.19
CA VAL A 37 10.67 7.69 -1.18
C VAL A 37 12.15 7.68 -1.52
N VAL A 38 12.98 8.07 -0.55
CA VAL A 38 14.42 8.25 -0.74
C VAL A 38 15.21 7.43 0.28
N PRO A 39 16.40 6.90 -0.03
CA PRO A 39 17.25 6.24 0.95
C PRO A 39 17.56 7.16 2.16
N PRO A 40 17.57 6.63 3.40
CA PRO A 40 17.80 7.45 4.60
C PRO A 40 19.21 8.03 4.72
N ASN A 41 20.18 7.44 4.02
CA ASN A 41 21.59 7.84 4.09
C ASN A 41 21.96 8.90 3.03
N ASP A 42 21.00 9.39 2.24
CA ASP A 42 21.23 10.35 1.16
C ASP A 42 20.39 11.64 1.38
N PRO A 43 20.95 12.64 2.08
CA PRO A 43 20.26 13.90 2.33
C PRO A 43 20.10 14.75 1.07
N GLU A 44 20.98 14.61 0.09
CA GLU A 44 20.89 15.36 -1.16
C GLU A 44 19.70 14.85 -1.99
N ALA A 45 19.56 13.54 -2.11
CA ALA A 45 18.39 12.96 -2.77
C ALA A 45 17.08 13.37 -2.09
N LEU A 46 17.06 13.52 -0.76
CA LEU A 46 15.87 13.98 -0.04
C LEU A 46 15.52 15.43 -0.40
N ALA A 47 16.51 16.32 -0.46
CA ALA A 47 16.31 17.70 -0.88
C ALA A 47 15.83 17.78 -2.34
N ARG A 48 16.44 17.00 -3.24
CA ARG A 48 16.05 16.94 -4.66
C ARG A 48 14.63 16.40 -4.83
N ALA A 49 14.24 15.39 -4.04
CA ALA A 49 12.89 14.86 -3.99
C ALA A 49 11.86 15.93 -3.57
N GLN A 50 12.16 16.72 -2.54
CA GLN A 50 11.31 17.85 -2.13
C GLN A 50 11.15 18.87 -3.27
N LEU A 51 12.24 19.25 -3.93
CA LEU A 51 12.18 20.16 -5.08
C LEU A 51 11.35 19.56 -6.23
N SER A 52 11.53 18.27 -6.51
CA SER A 52 10.85 17.55 -7.59
C SER A 52 9.34 17.53 -7.38
N ILE A 53 8.87 17.17 -6.19
CA ILE A 53 7.44 17.21 -5.84
C ILE A 53 6.91 18.65 -5.83
N LEU A 54 7.65 19.60 -5.25
CA LEU A 54 7.18 20.99 -5.17
C LEU A 54 7.03 21.61 -6.56
N SER A 55 7.89 21.27 -7.50
CA SER A 55 7.84 21.80 -8.87
C SER A 55 7.11 20.89 -9.86
N MET A 56 6.60 19.74 -9.40
CA MET A 56 5.96 18.70 -10.23
C MET A 56 6.83 18.33 -11.44
N LEU A 57 8.09 17.96 -11.18
CA LEU A 57 9.09 17.56 -12.17
C LEU A 57 9.36 16.05 -12.13
N GLY A 58 10.08 15.55 -13.15
CA GLY A 58 10.51 14.16 -13.22
C GLY A 58 9.32 13.20 -13.37
N PRO A 59 9.13 12.24 -12.44
CA PRO A 59 7.97 11.34 -12.48
C PRO A 59 6.66 12.08 -12.19
N TRP A 60 6.69 13.15 -11.38
CA TRP A 60 5.50 13.89 -10.97
C TRP A 60 4.87 14.73 -12.10
N ALA A 61 5.61 14.94 -13.19
CA ALA A 61 5.11 15.62 -14.38
C ALA A 61 3.94 14.85 -15.04
N GLU A 62 3.73 13.57 -14.74
CA GLU A 62 2.58 12.80 -15.23
C GLU A 62 1.24 13.27 -14.62
N TYR A 63 1.30 13.96 -13.48
CA TYR A 63 0.14 14.49 -12.77
C TYR A 63 -0.15 15.96 -13.11
N THR A 64 0.61 16.57 -14.03
CA THR A 64 0.35 17.93 -14.50
C THR A 64 -0.33 17.92 -15.87
N THR A 65 -0.99 19.02 -16.23
CA THR A 65 -1.62 19.20 -17.54
C THR A 65 -0.68 19.82 -18.59
N ASP A 66 0.63 19.64 -18.43
CA ASP A 66 1.61 20.27 -19.32
C ASP A 66 1.63 19.61 -20.70
N LYS A 67 1.57 20.42 -21.76
CA LYS A 67 1.64 19.93 -23.16
C LYS A 67 3.03 19.39 -23.52
N ILE A 68 4.07 19.94 -22.90
CA ILE A 68 5.46 19.58 -23.13
C ILE A 68 6.03 19.17 -21.78
N LYS A 69 6.69 18.02 -21.72
CA LYS A 69 7.32 17.54 -20.49
C LYS A 69 8.37 18.56 -20.04
N PRO A 70 8.33 19.04 -18.80
CA PRO A 70 9.29 20.01 -18.30
C PRO A 70 10.69 19.40 -18.23
N THR A 71 11.70 20.26 -18.28
CA THR A 71 13.10 19.85 -18.09
C THR A 71 13.31 19.26 -16.70
N PRO A 72 14.12 18.20 -16.57
CA PRO A 72 14.45 17.62 -15.26
C PRO A 72 15.22 18.62 -14.39
N LEU A 73 15.28 18.34 -13.07
CA LEU A 73 16.09 19.13 -12.15
C LEU A 73 17.57 19.10 -12.60
N PRO A 74 18.25 20.27 -12.64
CA PRO A 74 19.64 20.33 -13.05
C PRO A 74 20.56 19.74 -11.98
N ASP A 75 21.69 19.16 -12.40
CA ASP A 75 22.70 18.61 -11.47
C ASP A 75 23.31 19.70 -10.58
N SER A 76 23.58 20.87 -11.17
CA SER A 76 24.08 22.07 -10.51
C SER A 76 23.14 23.24 -10.78
N PHE A 77 22.70 23.92 -9.72
CA PHE A 77 21.74 25.01 -9.81
C PHE A 77 22.41 26.32 -10.21
N ARG A 78 21.98 26.91 -11.34
CA ARG A 78 22.29 28.32 -11.66
C ARG A 78 21.19 29.24 -11.13
N PRO A 79 21.47 30.55 -10.97
CA PRO A 79 20.44 31.50 -10.52
C PRO A 79 19.19 31.53 -11.41
N GLU A 80 19.38 31.35 -12.72
CA GLU A 80 18.29 31.22 -13.69
C GLU A 80 17.43 29.99 -13.42
N ASP A 81 18.07 28.86 -13.05
CA ASP A 81 17.38 27.62 -12.72
C ASP A 81 16.46 27.76 -11.51
N VAL A 82 17.01 28.40 -10.46
CA VAL A 82 16.27 28.66 -9.23
C VAL A 82 15.04 29.52 -9.51
N ALA A 83 15.18 30.55 -10.36
CA ALA A 83 14.09 31.47 -10.65
C ALA A 83 12.90 30.77 -11.35
N TRP A 84 13.17 29.95 -12.38
CA TRP A 84 12.08 29.27 -13.10
C TRP A 84 11.47 28.13 -12.29
N ILE A 85 12.28 27.37 -11.54
CA ILE A 85 11.79 26.29 -10.67
C ILE A 85 10.87 26.88 -9.60
N LEU A 86 11.29 27.99 -8.97
CA LEU A 86 10.50 28.66 -7.95
C LEU A 86 9.18 29.18 -8.51
N ALA A 87 9.19 29.81 -9.70
CA ALA A 87 7.96 30.24 -10.36
C ALA A 87 7.01 29.05 -10.61
N ARG A 88 7.56 27.94 -11.10
CA ARG A 88 6.79 26.71 -11.37
C ARG A 88 6.22 26.08 -10.10
N MET A 89 6.92 26.14 -8.96
CA MET A 89 6.39 25.64 -7.69
C MET A 89 5.08 26.32 -7.29
N TYR A 90 4.94 27.61 -7.55
CA TYR A 90 3.69 28.32 -7.27
C TYR A 90 2.64 28.07 -8.36
N GLU A 91 3.04 27.97 -9.63
CA GLU A 91 2.14 27.65 -10.74
C GLU A 91 1.45 26.29 -10.56
N LYS A 92 2.19 25.25 -10.14
CA LYS A 92 1.69 23.87 -10.01
C LYS A 92 1.11 23.55 -8.63
N ALA A 93 0.71 24.57 -7.87
CA ALA A 93 0.16 24.38 -6.53
C ALA A 93 -1.11 23.50 -6.52
N ASP A 94 -2.00 23.68 -7.49
CA ASP A 94 -3.25 22.91 -7.60
C ASP A 94 -2.99 21.45 -8.00
N ASP A 95 -2.07 21.20 -8.93
CA ASP A 95 -1.68 19.84 -9.34
C ASP A 95 -1.08 19.07 -8.15
N ARG A 96 -0.23 19.71 -7.34
CA ARG A 96 0.29 19.11 -6.10
C ARG A 96 -0.80 18.79 -5.10
N ARG A 97 -1.79 19.68 -4.95
CA ARG A 97 -2.93 19.45 -4.06
C ARG A 97 -3.72 18.24 -4.55
N ALA A 98 -3.96 18.12 -5.85
CA ALA A 98 -4.62 16.96 -6.43
C ALA A 98 -3.83 15.66 -6.18
N LEU A 99 -2.50 15.69 -6.31
CA LEU A 99 -1.63 14.55 -5.97
C LEU A 99 -1.78 14.13 -4.50
N GLY A 100 -1.74 15.10 -3.57
CA GLY A 100 -1.91 14.84 -2.14
C GLY A 100 -3.30 14.26 -1.79
N LEU A 101 -4.35 14.74 -2.47
CA LEU A 101 -5.70 14.18 -2.30
C LEU A 101 -5.81 12.73 -2.83
N ARG A 102 -5.13 12.39 -3.92
CA ARG A 102 -5.06 10.99 -4.40
C ARG A 102 -4.38 10.09 -3.37
N LEU A 103 -3.29 10.56 -2.76
CA LEU A 103 -2.61 9.84 -1.69
C LEU A 103 -3.54 9.61 -0.49
N ARG A 104 -4.32 10.63 -0.11
CA ARG A 104 -5.33 10.50 0.95
C ARG A 104 -6.33 9.39 0.64
N ASP A 105 -6.85 9.33 -0.57
CA ASP A 105 -7.80 8.29 -0.98
C ASP A 105 -7.20 6.89 -0.90
N VAL A 106 -5.95 6.72 -1.32
CA VAL A 106 -5.20 5.47 -1.17
C VAL A 106 -5.09 5.05 0.29
N VAL A 107 -4.71 5.97 1.17
CA VAL A 107 -4.55 5.66 2.60
C VAL A 107 -5.88 5.34 3.27
N LEU A 108 -6.96 6.04 2.92
CA LEU A 108 -8.30 5.73 3.43
C LEU A 108 -8.76 4.31 3.06
N ARG A 109 -8.41 3.82 1.86
CA ARG A 109 -8.72 2.44 1.44
C ARG A 109 -7.83 1.42 2.15
N SER A 110 -6.53 1.69 2.23
CA SER A 110 -5.54 0.72 2.71
C SER A 110 -5.45 0.61 4.24
N PHE A 111 -5.54 1.72 4.96
CA PHE A 111 -5.24 1.82 6.40
C PHE A 111 -6.46 2.18 7.24
N HIS A 112 -7.65 1.75 6.81
CA HIS A 112 -8.87 1.98 7.58
C HIS A 112 -8.82 1.27 8.94
N GLY A 113 -9.17 1.95 10.03
CA GLY A 113 -9.09 1.39 11.39
C GLY A 113 -9.92 0.11 11.58
N GLN A 114 -11.05 0.00 10.86
CA GLN A 114 -11.88 -1.22 10.88
C GLN A 114 -11.14 -2.43 10.31
N ARG A 115 -10.33 -2.24 9.26
CA ARG A 115 -9.49 -3.31 8.69
C ARG A 115 -8.49 -3.78 9.74
N TYR A 116 -7.79 -2.85 10.37
CA TYR A 116 -6.82 -3.16 11.43
C TYR A 116 -7.46 -3.98 12.56
N LEU A 117 -8.62 -3.54 13.08
CA LEU A 117 -9.32 -4.25 14.15
C LEU A 117 -9.79 -5.64 13.72
N ARG A 118 -10.32 -5.79 12.50
CA ARG A 118 -10.74 -7.09 11.97
C ARG A 118 -9.58 -8.07 11.79
N GLU A 119 -8.47 -7.61 11.21
CA GLU A 119 -7.27 -8.44 11.04
C GLU A 119 -6.72 -8.91 12.40
N HIS A 120 -6.69 -8.02 13.41
CA HIS A 120 -6.22 -8.37 14.74
C HIS A 120 -7.19 -9.30 15.47
N GLU A 121 -8.49 -9.06 15.38
CA GLU A 121 -9.53 -9.95 15.89
C GLU A 121 -9.36 -11.36 15.33
N GLN A 122 -9.27 -11.50 14.00
CA GLN A 122 -9.08 -12.79 13.33
C GLN A 122 -7.79 -13.49 13.80
N MET A 123 -6.69 -12.75 13.91
CA MET A 123 -5.43 -13.28 14.41
C MET A 123 -5.58 -13.83 15.84
N TYR A 124 -6.27 -13.11 16.74
CA TYR A 124 -6.54 -13.59 18.09
C TYR A 124 -7.45 -14.82 18.13
N TRP A 125 -8.49 -14.87 17.29
CA TRP A 125 -9.36 -16.05 17.18
C TRP A 125 -8.59 -17.29 16.72
N ILE A 126 -7.77 -17.15 15.69
CA ILE A 126 -6.92 -18.25 15.20
C ILE A 126 -5.97 -18.70 16.32
N GLN A 127 -5.26 -17.78 16.98
CA GLN A 127 -4.35 -18.12 18.07
C GLN A 127 -5.06 -18.83 19.23
N ARG A 128 -6.25 -18.36 19.60
CA ARG A 128 -7.10 -18.99 20.62
C ARG A 128 -7.46 -20.41 20.23
N PHE A 129 -7.98 -20.61 19.01
CA PHE A 129 -8.36 -21.92 18.50
C PHE A 129 -7.17 -22.90 18.50
N TRP A 130 -5.99 -22.43 18.10
CA TRP A 130 -4.76 -23.23 18.13
C TRP A 130 -4.30 -23.56 19.57
N SER A 131 -4.49 -22.65 20.52
CA SER A 131 -4.22 -22.90 21.94
C SER A 131 -5.16 -23.97 22.51
N GLU A 132 -6.46 -23.83 22.24
CA GLU A 132 -7.49 -24.78 22.68
C GLU A 132 -7.27 -26.16 22.07
N THR A 133 -6.98 -26.24 20.76
CA THR A 133 -6.60 -27.47 20.07
C THR A 133 -5.42 -28.17 20.75
N ARG A 134 -4.35 -27.43 21.07
CA ARG A 134 -3.15 -27.99 21.74
C ARG A 134 -3.42 -28.47 23.16
N ARG A 135 -4.39 -27.86 23.86
CA ARG A 135 -4.79 -28.25 25.22
C ARG A 135 -5.78 -29.41 25.22
N SER A 136 -6.57 -29.56 24.15
CA SER A 136 -7.50 -30.67 24.00
C SER A 136 -6.72 -31.98 23.86
N ALA A 137 -7.14 -33.02 24.59
CA ALA A 137 -6.56 -34.36 24.48
C ALA A 137 -6.81 -35.02 23.10
N GLN A 138 -7.66 -34.40 22.27
CA GLN A 138 -7.82 -34.74 20.86
C GLN A 138 -6.56 -34.32 20.09
N LYS A 139 -5.73 -35.31 19.76
CA LYS A 139 -4.73 -35.15 18.71
C LYS A 139 -5.48 -34.86 17.40
N LEU A 140 -5.62 -33.59 17.04
CA LEU A 140 -5.97 -33.23 15.68
C LEU A 140 -4.87 -33.81 14.78
N SER A 141 -5.23 -34.83 13.98
CA SER A 141 -4.37 -35.40 12.94
C SER A 141 -4.05 -34.27 11.96
N ARG A 142 -2.93 -33.58 12.20
CA ARG A 142 -2.48 -32.48 11.34
C ARG A 142 -1.32 -33.00 10.54
N HIS A 143 -1.63 -33.23 9.28
CA HIS A 143 -0.80 -33.73 8.20
C HIS A 143 -0.55 -35.24 8.26
N PRO A 144 -0.56 -35.91 7.09
CA PRO A 144 -0.10 -37.28 7.01
C PRO A 144 1.33 -37.34 7.57
N PRO A 145 1.70 -38.41 8.29
CA PRO A 145 3.09 -38.60 8.67
C PRO A 145 3.97 -38.53 7.41
N ALA A 146 5.24 -38.12 7.52
CA ALA A 146 6.15 -37.96 6.38
C ALA A 146 6.28 -39.21 5.47
N ASN A 147 5.79 -40.36 5.93
CA ASN A 147 5.78 -41.64 5.23
C ASN A 147 4.46 -41.97 4.52
N ALA A 148 3.43 -41.13 4.65
CA ALA A 148 2.18 -41.27 3.92
C ALA A 148 2.30 -40.44 2.64
N ALA A 149 2.18 -41.10 1.50
CA ALA A 149 2.29 -40.45 0.21
C ALA A 149 1.20 -39.38 0.07
N PHE A 150 1.57 -38.23 -0.49
CA PHE A 150 0.63 -37.17 -0.82
C PHE A 150 -0.46 -37.75 -1.73
N GLY A 151 -1.68 -37.95 -1.21
CA GLY A 151 -2.83 -38.50 -1.94
C GLY A 151 -3.36 -39.87 -1.50
N GLU A 152 -2.79 -40.55 -0.50
CA GLU A 152 -3.27 -41.89 -0.08
C GLU A 152 -4.46 -41.88 0.88
N SER A 153 -4.74 -40.75 1.53
CA SER A 153 -5.95 -40.60 2.35
C SER A 153 -6.57 -39.25 2.08
N ASN A 154 -7.85 -39.25 1.68
CA ASN A 154 -8.66 -38.04 1.64
C ASN A 154 -8.82 -37.55 3.08
N ILE A 155 -7.93 -36.65 3.48
CA ILE A 155 -7.87 -36.07 4.83
C ILE A 155 -9.08 -35.15 5.08
N PHE A 156 -9.80 -34.79 4.02
CA PHE A 156 -11.04 -34.06 4.05
C PHE A 156 -12.08 -34.90 3.29
N GLU A 157 -13.08 -35.40 3.98
CA GLU A 157 -14.32 -35.84 3.35
C GLU A 157 -15.05 -34.56 2.96
N TYR A 158 -14.86 -34.13 1.71
CA TYR A 158 -15.70 -33.11 1.11
C TYR A 158 -17.04 -33.76 0.78
N ASP A 159 -18.12 -33.21 1.30
CA ASP A 159 -19.47 -33.60 0.88
C ASP A 159 -19.73 -32.97 -0.50
N ASP A 160 -19.24 -33.64 -1.54
CA ASP A 160 -19.32 -33.20 -2.95
C ASP A 160 -20.78 -33.00 -3.42
N ALA A 161 -21.76 -33.50 -2.67
CA ALA A 161 -23.18 -33.28 -2.95
C ALA A 161 -23.62 -31.82 -2.72
N GLY A 162 -22.88 -31.05 -1.90
CA GLY A 162 -23.20 -29.65 -1.60
C GLY A 162 -22.63 -28.62 -2.58
N ASP A 163 -21.66 -29.00 -3.42
CA ASP A 163 -20.88 -28.05 -4.25
C ASP A 163 -21.23 -28.11 -5.75
N THR A 164 -22.35 -28.76 -6.10
CA THR A 164 -22.86 -28.80 -7.49
C THR A 164 -23.88 -27.70 -7.82
N GLY A 165 -24.02 -26.70 -6.95
CA GLY A 165 -24.87 -25.52 -7.19
C GLY A 165 -24.05 -24.27 -7.45
N GLU A 166 -24.61 -23.33 -8.21
CA GLU A 166 -24.10 -22.03 -8.70
C GLU A 166 -23.28 -21.11 -7.73
N ASP A 167 -23.04 -21.51 -6.48
CA ASP A 167 -22.48 -20.70 -5.40
C ASP A 167 -20.94 -20.71 -5.28
N ALA A 168 -20.22 -21.44 -6.13
CA ALA A 168 -18.75 -21.55 -6.10
C ALA A 168 -17.98 -20.25 -6.47
N LYS A 169 -18.67 -19.10 -6.58
CA LYS A 169 -18.10 -17.80 -6.95
C LYS A 169 -18.35 -16.67 -5.97
N ALA A 170 -18.77 -16.94 -4.74
CA ALA A 170 -18.79 -15.89 -3.72
C ALA A 170 -17.33 -15.46 -3.40
N ARG A 171 -16.95 -14.25 -3.83
CA ARG A 171 -15.68 -13.66 -3.39
C ARG A 171 -15.84 -13.29 -1.92
N TRP A 172 -14.76 -13.37 -1.15
CA TRP A 172 -14.73 -12.99 0.26
C TRP A 172 -15.17 -11.53 0.54
N GLN A 173 -15.33 -10.73 -0.51
CA GLN A 173 -15.79 -9.34 -0.49
C GLN A 173 -17.31 -9.19 -0.54
N ASP A 174 -18.05 -10.27 -0.84
CA ASP A 174 -19.50 -10.24 -1.06
C ASP A 174 -20.34 -10.59 0.18
N PHE A 175 -19.70 -10.85 1.33
CA PHE A 175 -20.41 -11.08 2.59
C PHE A 175 -20.92 -9.74 3.17
N GLN A 176 -22.21 -9.45 2.96
CA GLN A 176 -22.94 -8.47 3.77
C GLN A 176 -23.51 -9.13 5.01
N LEU A 177 -23.37 -8.46 6.16
CA LEU A 177 -23.97 -8.85 7.43
C LEU A 177 -25.25 -8.04 7.61
N ASP A 178 -26.39 -8.74 7.70
CA ASP A 178 -27.65 -8.18 8.19
C ASP A 178 -27.52 -7.76 9.68
#